data_AF-R7Y2V5-F1
#
_entry.id   AF-R7Y2V5-F1
#
_cell.length_a   1.000
_cell.length_b   1.000
_cell.length_c   1.000
_cell.angle_alpha   90.00
_cell.angle_beta   90.00
_cell.angle_gamma   90.00
#
_symmetry.space_group_name_H-M   'P 1'
#
loop_
_entity.id
_entity.type
_entity.pdbx_description
1 polymer ?
#
loop_
_entity_poly.entity_id
_entity_poly.type
_entity_poly.pdbx_seq_one_letter_code
_entity_poly.pdbx_strand_id
1 'polypeptide(L)'
;AKDLIMAGDALRYRLSFTGHALACGRIDKRRFLIALKRTDLITDADEMQTVDAHLAEAIFARAPMSTARFTAMVDAIVAAWAPDALRRRKERVTADRNVTITPDRFTPGQSRISGTLPDADAAEFNARLSAMATAVHAGDPRTLPMARADALKALARGESALTCRCDDCTTPTTEAEAAQDLDAPTANPAEYATEPPARDAASADTVTEPLGSHASPSSPDAPRATFHIVVNLSTLIGLDDDPAFLDRHGIVDADTARQLLAEARRTYIQPASTAADAAPVPDADPSTTKYAPSRKLQALVRAGELCCTFPGCNAPVWQIDLDHT
;
A
#
# COMPACT_ATOMS: atom_id res chain seq x y z
N ALA A 1 -0.13 -30.81 12.80
CA ALA A 1 0.74 -31.34 13.87
C ALA A 1 1.93 -30.42 14.14
N LYS A 2 2.78 -30.12 13.16
CA LYS A 2 3.95 -29.22 13.29
C LYS A 2 3.64 -27.88 13.99
N ASP A 3 2.60 -27.18 13.54
CA ASP A 3 2.27 -25.86 14.11
C ASP A 3 1.84 -25.93 15.58
N LEU A 4 1.20 -27.02 16.01
CA LEU A 4 0.82 -27.23 17.40
C LEU A 4 2.03 -27.54 18.29
N ILE A 5 3.01 -28.26 17.75
CA ILE A 5 4.27 -28.55 18.45
C ILE A 5 5.06 -27.24 18.62
N MET A 6 5.21 -26.45 17.56
CA MET A 6 5.88 -25.15 17.61
C MET A 6 5.18 -24.18 18.58
N ALA A 7 3.85 -24.15 18.57
CA ALA A 7 3.07 -23.34 19.50
C ALA A 7 3.25 -23.79 20.95
N GLY A 8 3.28 -25.10 21.22
CA GLY A 8 3.48 -25.64 22.57
C GLY A 8 4.89 -25.38 23.12
N ASP A 9 5.91 -25.51 22.26
CA ASP A 9 7.30 -25.18 22.59
C ASP A 9 7.46 -23.70 22.95
N ALA A 10 6.96 -22.82 22.08
CA ALA A 10 7.01 -21.39 22.31
C ALA A 10 6.21 -20.96 23.54
N LEU A 11 5.04 -21.55 23.80
CA LEU A 11 4.27 -21.30 25.02
C LEU A 11 5.07 -21.60 26.28
N ARG A 12 5.95 -22.60 26.23
CA ARG A 12 6.76 -23.01 27.38
C ARG A 12 8.04 -22.20 27.53
N TYR A 13 8.75 -21.92 26.45
CA TYR A 13 10.13 -21.42 26.50
C TYR A 13 10.33 -20.00 25.94
N ARG A 14 9.38 -19.47 25.16
CA ARG A 14 9.56 -18.21 24.41
C ARG A 14 8.53 -17.13 24.76
N LEU A 15 7.31 -17.56 25.06
CA LEU A 15 6.13 -16.73 25.28
C LEU A 15 5.36 -17.24 26.51
N SER A 16 6.06 -17.43 27.64
CA SER A 16 5.50 -18.01 28.87
C SER A 16 4.42 -17.13 29.49
N PHE A 17 4.61 -15.80 29.51
CA PHE A 17 3.64 -14.85 30.05
C PHE A 17 2.44 -14.68 29.13
N THR A 18 2.65 -14.55 27.81
CA THR A 18 1.56 -14.53 26.83
C THR A 18 0.82 -15.88 26.80
N GLY A 19 1.54 -16.98 27.03
CA GLY A 19 1.01 -18.33 27.21
C GLY A 19 0.07 -18.43 28.40
N HIS A 20 0.41 -17.79 29.52
CA HIS A 20 -0.48 -17.68 30.67
C HIS A 20 -1.79 -16.95 30.33
N ALA A 21 -1.73 -15.88 29.53
CA ALA A 21 -2.93 -15.19 29.04
C ALA A 21 -3.85 -16.09 28.19
N LEU A 22 -3.28 -17.04 27.42
CA LEU A 22 -4.07 -18.06 26.74
C LEU A 22 -4.69 -19.05 27.74
N ALA A 23 -3.90 -19.52 28.72
CA ALA A 23 -4.34 -20.52 29.69
C ALA A 23 -5.50 -20.03 30.57
N CYS A 24 -5.53 -18.75 30.93
CA CYS A 24 -6.62 -18.15 31.71
C CYS A 24 -7.80 -17.67 30.84
N GLY A 25 -7.78 -17.90 29.53
CA GLY A 25 -8.84 -17.51 28.60
C GLY A 25 -8.91 -16.02 28.30
N ARG A 26 -7.85 -15.25 28.63
CA ARG A 26 -7.78 -13.81 28.34
C ARG A 26 -7.65 -13.53 26.85
N ILE A 27 -6.94 -14.40 26.14
CA ILE A 27 -6.86 -14.43 24.68
C ILE A 27 -7.27 -15.80 24.16
N ASP A 28 -7.75 -15.84 22.92
CA ASP A 28 -8.02 -17.10 22.23
C ASP A 28 -6.75 -17.63 21.52
N LYS A 29 -6.84 -18.88 21.04
CA LYS A 29 -5.77 -19.54 20.28
C LYS A 29 -5.34 -18.74 19.04
N ARG A 30 -6.26 -18.08 18.34
CA ARG A 30 -5.94 -17.33 17.12
C ARG A 30 -5.05 -16.12 17.45
N ARG A 31 -5.37 -15.39 18.53
CA ARG A 31 -4.56 -14.27 19.02
C ARG A 31 -3.18 -14.72 19.51
N PHE A 32 -3.10 -15.85 20.22
CA PHE A 32 -1.81 -16.42 20.61
C PHE A 32 -0.94 -16.74 19.38
N LEU A 33 -1.50 -17.36 18.34
CA LEU A 33 -0.77 -17.67 17.12
C LEU A 33 -0.30 -16.41 16.36
N ILE A 34 -1.04 -15.31 16.46
CA ILE A 34 -0.59 -14.01 15.95
C ILE A 34 0.65 -13.55 16.72
N ALA A 35 0.61 -13.51 18.05
CA ALA A 35 1.76 -13.13 18.88
C ALA A 35 2.97 -14.02 18.60
N LEU A 36 2.75 -15.33 18.50
CA LEU A 36 3.77 -16.32 18.14
C LEU A 36 4.46 -15.97 16.82
N LYS A 37 3.68 -15.71 15.76
CA LYS A 37 4.23 -15.44 14.43
C LYS A 37 4.92 -14.09 14.37
N ARG A 38 4.38 -13.08 15.07
CA ARG A 38 4.95 -11.73 15.11
C ARG A 38 6.23 -11.62 15.92
N THR A 39 6.57 -12.64 16.71
CA THR A 39 7.80 -12.69 17.52
C THR A 39 8.82 -13.71 16.99
N ASP A 40 8.50 -14.42 15.90
CA ASP A 40 9.27 -15.53 15.31
C ASP A 40 10.69 -15.16 14.84
N LEU A 41 10.99 -13.86 14.69
CA LEU A 41 12.28 -13.34 14.24
C LEU A 41 13.08 -12.62 15.34
N ILE A 42 12.62 -12.70 16.58
CA ILE A 42 13.39 -12.25 17.75
C ILE A 42 14.38 -13.37 18.08
N THR A 43 15.66 -13.07 17.94
CA THR A 43 16.75 -14.05 18.13
C THR A 43 17.40 -13.94 19.50
N ASP A 44 17.36 -12.74 20.10
CA ASP A 44 17.92 -12.49 21.42
C ASP A 44 16.93 -12.93 22.51
N ALA A 45 17.42 -13.68 23.49
CA ALA A 45 16.58 -14.28 24.53
C ALA A 45 16.08 -13.24 25.54
N ASP A 46 16.85 -12.19 25.80
CA ASP A 46 16.50 -11.13 26.74
C ASP A 46 15.49 -10.16 26.12
N GLU A 47 15.66 -9.82 24.83
CA GLU A 47 14.64 -9.09 24.04
C GLU A 47 13.32 -9.85 24.03
N MET A 48 13.37 -11.17 23.80
CA MET A 48 12.18 -12.00 23.74
C MET A 48 11.43 -12.06 25.08
N GLN A 49 12.15 -12.20 26.19
CA GLN A 49 11.54 -12.15 27.53
C GLN A 49 10.89 -10.79 27.82
N THR A 50 11.57 -9.70 27.43
CA THR A 50 11.08 -8.32 27.58
C THR A 50 9.80 -8.11 26.76
N VAL A 51 9.81 -8.53 25.49
CA VAL A 51 8.64 -8.48 24.61
C VAL A 51 7.49 -9.31 25.18
N ASP A 52 7.72 -10.52 25.67
CA ASP A 52 6.67 -11.38 26.23
C ASP A 52 6.03 -10.76 27.49
N ALA A 53 6.83 -10.16 28.37
CA ALA A 53 6.35 -9.46 29.55
C ALA A 53 5.44 -8.28 29.17
N HIS A 54 5.88 -7.42 28.25
CA HIS A 54 5.07 -6.27 27.78
C HIS A 54 3.83 -6.69 26.99
N LEU A 55 3.91 -7.78 26.22
CA LEU A 55 2.73 -8.35 25.56
C LEU A 55 1.69 -8.78 26.60
N ALA A 56 2.10 -9.54 27.61
CA ALA A 56 1.20 -10.00 28.66
C ALA A 56 0.58 -8.82 29.43
N GLU A 57 1.40 -7.85 29.84
CA GLU A 57 0.93 -6.63 30.50
C GLU A 57 -0.15 -5.90 29.68
N ALA A 58 0.13 -5.64 28.40
CA ALA A 58 -0.80 -4.95 27.52
C ALA A 58 -2.10 -5.73 27.27
N ILE A 59 -2.02 -7.07 27.21
CA ILE A 59 -3.17 -7.96 27.08
C ILE A 59 -4.05 -7.90 28.33
N PHE A 60 -3.46 -7.91 29.52
CA PHE A 60 -4.23 -7.88 30.77
C PHE A 60 -4.85 -6.51 31.02
N ALA A 61 -4.13 -5.43 30.72
CA ALA A 61 -4.55 -4.05 30.99
C ALA A 61 -5.77 -3.56 30.17
N ARG A 62 -6.06 -4.15 29.01
CA ARG A 62 -7.06 -3.61 28.06
C ARG A 62 -8.30 -4.48 27.93
N ALA A 63 -9.48 -3.88 27.82
CA ALA A 63 -10.70 -4.61 27.46
C ALA A 63 -10.54 -5.39 26.12
N PRO A 64 -11.34 -6.46 25.88
CA PRO A 64 -11.28 -7.21 24.64
C PRO A 64 -11.37 -6.29 23.41
N MET A 65 -10.44 -6.47 22.47
CA MET A 65 -10.31 -5.64 21.27
C MET A 65 -10.42 -6.47 19.99
N SER A 66 -10.63 -5.80 18.85
CA SER A 66 -10.62 -6.46 17.55
C SER A 66 -9.27 -7.12 17.25
N THR A 67 -9.26 -8.16 16.42
CA THR A 67 -8.02 -8.85 16.01
C THR A 67 -7.03 -7.90 15.32
N ALA A 68 -7.53 -6.90 14.58
CA ALA A 68 -6.69 -5.89 13.95
C ALA A 68 -5.96 -5.02 14.99
N ARG A 69 -6.69 -4.50 16.01
CA ARG A 69 -6.09 -3.71 17.09
C ARG A 69 -5.11 -4.54 17.93
N PHE A 70 -5.42 -5.81 18.16
CA PHE A 70 -4.51 -6.74 18.82
C PHE A 70 -3.22 -6.93 18.02
N THR A 71 -3.33 -7.14 16.70
CA THR A 71 -2.16 -7.30 15.82
C THR A 71 -1.28 -6.05 15.83
N ALA A 72 -1.89 -4.86 15.69
CA ALA A 72 -1.16 -3.59 15.75
C ALA A 72 -0.47 -3.37 17.12
N MET A 73 -1.13 -3.75 18.22
CA MET A 73 -0.53 -3.69 19.55
C MET A 73 0.69 -4.61 19.67
N VAL A 74 0.61 -5.84 19.15
CA VAL A 74 1.74 -6.77 19.13
C VAL A 74 2.89 -6.20 18.30
N ASP A 75 2.61 -5.72 17.09
CA ASP A 75 3.64 -5.15 16.22
C ASP A 75 4.30 -3.91 16.86
N ALA A 76 3.54 -3.06 17.55
CA ALA A 76 4.07 -1.89 18.24
C ALA A 76 5.00 -2.27 19.41
N ILE A 77 4.64 -3.31 20.18
CA ILE A 77 5.48 -3.80 21.28
C ILE A 77 6.77 -4.42 20.73
N VAL A 78 6.68 -5.21 19.65
CA VAL A 78 7.87 -5.77 18.99
C VAL A 78 8.74 -4.65 18.41
N ALA A 79 8.16 -3.60 17.85
CA ALA A 79 8.91 -2.45 17.34
C ALA A 79 9.67 -1.70 18.44
N ALA A 80 9.05 -1.51 19.60
CA ALA A 80 9.66 -0.81 20.72
C ALA A 80 10.79 -1.60 21.38
N TRP A 81 10.64 -2.92 21.52
CA TRP A 81 11.53 -3.75 22.36
C TRP A 81 12.41 -4.75 21.60
N ALA A 82 12.19 -4.94 20.30
CA ALA A 82 13.00 -5.80 19.43
C ALA A 82 13.08 -5.23 17.99
N PRO A 83 13.64 -4.02 17.80
CA PRO A 83 13.67 -3.34 16.50
C PRO A 83 14.44 -4.14 15.43
N ASP A 84 15.47 -4.88 15.81
CA ASP A 84 16.22 -5.74 14.89
C ASP A 84 15.34 -6.87 14.31
N ALA A 85 14.32 -7.32 15.03
CA ALA A 85 13.37 -8.30 14.51
C ALA A 85 12.52 -7.73 13.36
N LEU A 86 12.27 -6.42 13.34
CA LEU A 86 11.60 -5.75 12.21
C LEU A 86 12.52 -5.68 11.00
N ARG A 87 13.80 -5.34 11.20
CA ARG A 87 14.79 -5.32 10.11
C ARG A 87 14.90 -6.70 9.44
N ARG A 88 15.06 -7.76 10.25
CA ARG A 88 15.07 -9.15 9.76
C ARG A 88 13.76 -9.53 9.07
N ARG A 89 12.62 -9.05 9.57
CA ARG A 89 11.32 -9.26 8.91
C ARG A 89 11.30 -8.62 7.54
N LYS A 90 11.73 -7.37 7.41
CA LYS A 90 11.79 -6.64 6.14
C LYS A 90 12.63 -7.43 5.13
N GLU A 91 13.87 -7.78 5.50
CA GLU A 91 14.78 -8.57 4.65
C GLU A 91 14.14 -9.88 4.19
N ARG A 92 13.51 -10.63 5.11
CA ARG A 92 12.83 -11.88 4.81
C ARG A 92 11.63 -11.68 3.88
N VAL A 93 10.76 -10.71 4.14
CA VAL A 93 9.58 -10.43 3.31
C VAL A 93 10.01 -10.01 1.91
N THR A 94 11.07 -9.21 1.79
CA THR A 94 11.67 -8.86 0.50
C THR A 94 12.19 -10.11 -0.20
N ALA A 95 12.91 -11.00 0.47
CA ALA A 95 13.44 -12.23 -0.13
C ALA A 95 12.34 -13.23 -0.53
N ASP A 96 11.28 -13.36 0.28
CA ASP A 96 10.17 -14.29 0.07
C ASP A 96 9.15 -13.78 -0.96
N ARG A 97 9.33 -12.56 -1.50
CA ARG A 97 8.40 -11.97 -2.48
C ARG A 97 8.29 -12.86 -3.72
N ASN A 98 7.06 -13.15 -4.12
CA ASN A 98 6.82 -14.02 -5.27
C ASN A 98 5.45 -13.72 -5.90
N VAL A 99 5.32 -14.10 -7.17
CA VAL A 99 4.04 -14.14 -7.89
C VAL A 99 3.98 -15.45 -8.66
N THR A 100 2.86 -16.14 -8.52
CA THR A 100 2.57 -17.44 -9.14
C THR A 100 1.28 -17.33 -9.93
N ILE A 101 1.28 -17.93 -11.12
CA ILE A 101 0.09 -18.03 -11.97
C ILE A 101 -0.09 -19.52 -12.27
N THR A 102 -1.17 -20.09 -11.75
CA THR A 102 -1.47 -21.52 -11.92
C THR A 102 -2.90 -21.69 -12.41
N PRO A 103 -3.18 -22.66 -13.31
CA PRO A 103 -4.56 -23.01 -13.65
C PRO A 103 -5.39 -23.29 -12.39
N ASP A 104 -6.65 -22.86 -12.39
CA ASP A 104 -7.53 -23.17 -11.28
C ASP A 104 -7.83 -24.67 -11.25
N ARG A 105 -7.74 -25.26 -10.06
CA ARG A 105 -7.87 -26.70 -9.88
C ARG A 105 -9.31 -27.18 -10.06
N PHE A 106 -10.29 -26.33 -9.79
CA PHE A 106 -11.69 -26.71 -9.67
C PHE A 106 -12.54 -26.11 -10.79
N THR A 107 -12.09 -25.03 -11.42
CA THR A 107 -12.83 -24.33 -12.47
C THR A 107 -12.07 -24.34 -13.80
N PRO A 108 -12.45 -25.21 -14.75
CA PRO A 108 -11.84 -25.24 -16.07
C PRO A 108 -11.90 -23.87 -16.76
N GLY A 109 -10.82 -23.49 -17.45
CA GLY A 109 -10.72 -22.20 -18.16
C GLY A 109 -10.38 -21.00 -17.27
N GLN A 110 -10.23 -21.19 -15.95
CA GLN A 110 -9.76 -20.14 -15.04
C GLN A 110 -8.31 -20.38 -14.62
N SER A 111 -7.59 -19.30 -14.33
CA SER A 111 -6.27 -19.33 -13.70
C SER A 111 -6.28 -18.44 -12.47
N ARG A 112 -5.49 -18.82 -11.47
CA ARG A 112 -5.34 -18.09 -10.22
C ARG A 112 -3.96 -17.45 -10.17
N ILE A 113 -3.98 -16.15 -9.91
CA ILE A 113 -2.79 -15.34 -9.64
C ILE A 113 -2.71 -15.18 -8.12
N SER A 114 -1.60 -15.60 -7.52
CA SER A 114 -1.33 -15.47 -6.09
C SER A 114 0.11 -15.07 -5.86
N GLY A 115 0.37 -14.32 -4.81
CA GLY A 115 1.72 -13.87 -4.49
C GLY A 115 1.79 -13.19 -3.14
N THR A 116 3.02 -12.97 -2.70
CA THR A 116 3.35 -12.19 -1.51
C THR A 116 4.28 -11.06 -1.91
N LEU A 117 3.93 -9.84 -1.49
CA LEU A 117 4.71 -8.63 -1.73
C LEU A 117 4.97 -7.93 -0.39
N PRO A 118 6.05 -7.16 -0.27
CA PRO A 118 6.20 -6.18 0.81
C PRO A 118 4.98 -5.26 0.89
N ASP A 119 4.64 -4.82 2.10
CA ASP A 119 3.41 -4.07 2.35
C ASP A 119 3.34 -2.75 1.58
N ALA A 120 4.46 -2.03 1.46
CA ALA A 120 4.53 -0.79 0.68
C ALA A 120 4.22 -1.04 -0.81
N ASP A 121 4.90 -2.02 -1.42
CA ASP A 121 4.68 -2.41 -2.82
C ASP A 121 3.24 -2.90 -3.06
N ALA A 122 2.71 -3.67 -2.12
CA ALA A 122 1.33 -4.16 -2.17
C ALA A 122 0.31 -3.02 -2.08
N ALA A 123 0.56 -2.03 -1.22
CA ALA A 123 -0.30 -0.85 -1.07
C ALA A 123 -0.29 -0.01 -2.34
N GLU A 124 0.88 0.22 -2.93
CA GLU A 124 1.02 0.92 -4.21
C GLU A 124 0.28 0.19 -5.32
N PHE A 125 0.53 -1.10 -5.48
CA PHE A 125 -0.10 -1.94 -6.49
C PHE A 125 -1.62 -1.95 -6.34
N ASN A 126 -2.12 -2.15 -5.12
CA ASN A 126 -3.55 -2.12 -4.82
C ASN A 126 -4.16 -0.73 -5.09
N ALA A 127 -3.49 0.35 -4.71
CA ALA A 127 -3.92 1.71 -4.97
C ALA A 127 -4.00 1.99 -6.48
N ARG A 128 -3.04 1.49 -7.26
CA ARG A 128 -3.00 1.64 -8.72
C ARG A 128 -4.15 0.88 -9.40
N LEU A 129 -4.38 -0.37 -9.03
CA LEU A 129 -5.52 -1.15 -9.55
C LEU A 129 -6.85 -0.52 -9.17
N SER A 130 -6.97 0.00 -7.95
CA SER A 130 -8.18 0.70 -7.49
C SER A 130 -8.42 1.96 -8.32
N ALA A 131 -7.39 2.78 -8.50
CA ALA A 131 -7.47 4.03 -9.25
C ALA A 131 -7.88 3.79 -10.71
N MET A 132 -7.30 2.78 -11.37
CA MET A 132 -7.70 2.39 -12.73
C MET A 132 -9.14 1.89 -12.80
N ALA A 133 -9.58 1.11 -11.82
CA ALA A 133 -10.92 0.54 -11.79
C ALA A 133 -12.01 1.58 -11.47
N THR A 134 -11.70 2.62 -10.69
CA THR A 134 -12.67 3.68 -10.33
C THR A 134 -12.64 4.88 -11.28
N ALA A 135 -11.69 4.93 -12.21
CA ALA A 135 -11.60 6.00 -13.20
C ALA A 135 -12.64 5.89 -14.32
N VAL A 136 -13.23 4.70 -14.51
CA VAL A 136 -14.31 4.51 -15.48
C VAL A 136 -15.59 5.19 -15.00
N HIS A 137 -16.43 5.60 -15.93
CA HIS A 137 -17.69 6.27 -15.60
C HIS A 137 -18.65 5.34 -14.84
N ALA A 138 -19.55 5.95 -14.06
CA ALA A 138 -20.57 5.21 -13.30
C ALA A 138 -21.51 4.37 -14.20
N GLY A 139 -21.68 4.75 -15.48
CA GLY A 139 -22.42 3.99 -16.48
C GLY A 139 -21.66 2.84 -17.12
N ASP A 140 -20.42 2.55 -16.70
CA ASP A 140 -19.68 1.39 -17.19
C ASP A 140 -20.37 0.08 -16.72
N PRO A 141 -20.64 -0.87 -17.63
CA PRO A 141 -21.35 -2.10 -17.28
C PRO A 141 -20.55 -3.05 -16.39
N ARG A 142 -19.25 -2.82 -16.18
CA ARG A 142 -18.40 -3.68 -15.35
C ARG A 142 -18.63 -3.42 -13.87
N THR A 143 -18.72 -4.49 -13.09
CA THR A 143 -18.61 -4.40 -11.63
C THR A 143 -17.20 -3.99 -11.21
N LEU A 144 -17.03 -3.38 -10.03
CA LEU A 144 -15.71 -2.99 -9.52
C LEU A 144 -14.69 -4.16 -9.50
N PRO A 145 -15.04 -5.40 -9.07
CA PRO A 145 -14.13 -6.54 -9.17
C PRO A 145 -13.71 -6.87 -10.62
N MET A 146 -14.64 -6.78 -11.58
CA MET A 146 -14.34 -7.00 -13.00
C MET A 146 -13.42 -5.90 -13.55
N ALA A 147 -13.70 -4.63 -13.23
CA ALA A 147 -12.87 -3.50 -13.61
C ALA A 147 -11.45 -3.62 -13.02
N ARG A 148 -11.30 -4.10 -11.77
CA ARG A 148 -9.97 -4.38 -11.18
C ARG A 148 -9.22 -5.50 -11.90
N ALA A 149 -9.91 -6.57 -12.29
CA ALA A 149 -9.31 -7.64 -13.08
C ALA A 149 -8.88 -7.15 -14.47
N ASP A 150 -9.68 -6.29 -15.10
CA ASP A 150 -9.32 -5.62 -16.35
C ASP A 150 -8.13 -4.66 -16.16
N ALA A 151 -8.07 -3.93 -15.05
CA ALA A 151 -6.96 -3.02 -14.72
C ALA A 151 -5.63 -3.79 -14.60
N LEU A 152 -5.67 -4.98 -14.00
CA LEU A 152 -4.50 -5.86 -13.91
C LEU A 152 -4.00 -6.25 -15.31
N LYS A 153 -4.92 -6.63 -16.21
CA LYS A 153 -4.57 -6.99 -17.59
C LYS A 153 -4.04 -5.79 -18.37
N ALA A 154 -4.62 -4.60 -18.17
CA ALA A 154 -4.18 -3.35 -18.78
C ALA A 154 -2.75 -2.99 -18.33
N LEU A 155 -2.48 -3.07 -17.03
CA LEU A 155 -1.14 -2.84 -16.47
C LEU A 155 -0.10 -3.80 -17.09
N ALA A 156 -0.47 -5.07 -17.26
CA ALA A 156 0.40 -6.07 -17.90
C ALA A 156 0.69 -5.78 -19.38
N ARG A 157 -0.17 -5.01 -20.07
CA ARG A 157 0.05 -4.52 -21.44
C ARG A 157 0.77 -3.17 -21.48
N GLY A 158 1.16 -2.60 -20.33
CA GLY A 158 1.76 -1.26 -20.25
C GLY A 158 0.74 -0.12 -20.35
N GLU A 159 -0.56 -0.41 -20.28
CA GLU A 159 -1.61 0.60 -20.31
C GLU A 159 -1.75 1.26 -18.94
N SER A 160 -1.94 2.58 -18.93
CA SER A 160 -1.99 3.37 -17.70
C SER A 160 -3.41 3.65 -17.21
N ALA A 161 -4.45 3.35 -18.00
CA ALA A 161 -5.86 3.55 -17.71
C ALA A 161 -6.72 2.46 -18.38
N LEU A 162 -7.98 2.35 -17.96
CA LEU A 162 -8.97 1.51 -18.63
C LEU A 162 -9.78 2.34 -19.63
N THR A 163 -10.03 1.78 -20.81
CA THR A 163 -11.09 2.29 -21.70
C THR A 163 -12.45 2.04 -21.05
N CYS A 164 -13.24 3.11 -20.86
CA CYS A 164 -14.60 3.00 -20.36
C CYS A 164 -15.51 2.38 -21.43
N ARG A 165 -16.50 1.58 -21.00
CA ARG A 165 -17.47 0.89 -21.87
C ARG A 165 -18.91 1.36 -21.65
N CYS A 166 -19.11 2.57 -21.13
CA CYS A 166 -20.44 3.17 -21.02
C CYS A 166 -20.91 3.63 -22.41
N ASP A 167 -22.22 3.76 -22.59
CA ASP A 167 -22.82 4.11 -23.88
C ASP A 167 -22.25 5.43 -24.45
N ASP A 168 -22.02 6.44 -23.59
CA ASP A 168 -21.44 7.73 -23.96
C ASP A 168 -19.99 7.66 -24.46
N CYS A 169 -19.21 6.69 -23.97
CA CYS A 169 -17.81 6.50 -24.39
C CYS A 169 -17.68 5.55 -25.59
N THR A 170 -18.69 4.70 -25.80
CA THR A 170 -18.67 3.67 -26.83
C THR A 170 -19.38 4.13 -28.11
N THR A 171 -20.22 5.17 -28.01
CA THR A 171 -20.77 5.83 -29.19
C THR A 171 -19.67 6.62 -29.89
N PRO A 172 -19.28 6.26 -31.12
CA PRO A 172 -18.43 7.15 -31.90
C PRO A 172 -19.21 8.44 -32.11
N THR A 173 -18.63 9.58 -31.72
CA THR A 173 -19.12 10.90 -32.13
C THR A 173 -19.13 10.92 -33.65
N THR A 174 -20.28 10.63 -34.24
CA THR A 174 -20.45 10.49 -35.69
C THR A 174 -20.83 11.84 -36.26
N GLU A 175 -20.01 12.87 -36.03
CA GLU A 175 -20.12 14.16 -36.71
C GLU A 175 -18.73 14.77 -36.90
N ALA A 176 -17.99 14.24 -37.88
CA ALA A 176 -16.97 14.97 -38.66
C ALA A 176 -16.62 14.14 -39.91
N GLU A 177 -17.46 14.32 -40.93
CA GLU A 177 -17.15 14.34 -42.35
C GLU A 177 -16.34 13.18 -42.97
N ALA A 178 -17.10 12.34 -43.68
CA ALA A 178 -16.62 11.64 -44.85
C ALA A 178 -16.14 12.65 -45.91
N ALA A 179 -14.85 12.59 -46.25
CA ALA A 179 -14.36 12.88 -47.59
C ALA A 179 -13.25 11.89 -47.90
N GLN A 180 -13.51 11.11 -48.94
CA GLN A 180 -12.65 10.10 -49.52
C GLN A 180 -11.39 10.78 -50.09
N ASP A 181 -10.26 10.09 -50.05
CA ASP A 181 -9.55 9.84 -51.31
C ASP A 181 -8.64 8.62 -51.19
N LEU A 182 -8.88 7.73 -52.14
CA LEU A 182 -8.10 6.55 -52.49
C LEU A 182 -6.93 7.04 -53.34
N ASP A 183 -5.70 6.68 -53.01
CA ASP A 183 -4.78 6.11 -54.02
C ASP A 183 -3.53 5.52 -53.38
N ALA A 184 -3.34 4.23 -53.67
CA ALA A 184 -2.05 3.55 -53.61
C ALA A 184 -1.38 3.65 -55.00
N PRO A 185 -0.05 3.49 -55.09
CA PRO A 185 0.38 2.28 -55.78
C PRO A 185 1.60 1.57 -55.17
N THR A 186 1.59 0.28 -55.49
CA THR A 186 2.47 -0.84 -55.18
C THR A 186 3.88 -0.73 -55.78
N ALA A 187 4.91 -1.20 -55.06
CA ALA A 187 6.01 -2.03 -55.61
C ALA A 187 6.91 -2.61 -54.48
N ASN A 188 7.00 -3.94 -54.45
CA ASN A 188 8.00 -4.79 -53.75
C ASN A 188 8.79 -5.53 -54.86
N PRO A 189 9.84 -6.36 -54.60
CA PRO A 189 10.76 -6.50 -53.45
C PRO A 189 12.25 -6.63 -53.90
N ALA A 190 13.21 -6.65 -52.96
CA ALA A 190 14.51 -7.29 -53.20
C ALA A 190 15.10 -7.84 -51.88
N GLU A 191 15.29 -9.15 -51.86
CA GLU A 191 15.98 -9.93 -50.83
C GLU A 191 17.50 -9.68 -50.88
N TYR A 192 18.15 -9.66 -49.72
CA TYR A 192 19.39 -10.42 -49.53
C TYR A 192 19.60 -10.75 -48.06
N ALA A 193 19.78 -12.05 -47.80
CA ALA A 193 20.15 -12.62 -46.52
C ALA A 193 21.62 -12.37 -46.21
N THR A 194 21.97 -12.16 -44.94
CA THR A 194 23.23 -12.67 -44.37
C THR A 194 23.17 -12.72 -42.85
N GLU A 195 23.40 -13.91 -42.31
CA GLU A 195 23.60 -14.25 -40.90
C GLU A 195 25.10 -14.15 -40.51
N PRO A 196 25.49 -14.34 -39.23
CA PRO A 196 26.42 -13.47 -38.49
C PRO A 196 27.86 -14.01 -38.39
N PRO A 197 28.74 -13.30 -37.66
CA PRO A 197 29.69 -13.99 -36.80
C PRO A 197 29.71 -13.46 -35.35
N ALA A 198 30.22 -14.33 -34.49
CA ALA A 198 30.26 -14.24 -33.04
C ALA A 198 31.65 -13.83 -32.50
N ARG A 199 31.67 -13.30 -31.26
CA ARG A 199 32.77 -13.25 -30.25
C ARG A 199 33.96 -12.32 -30.60
N ASP A 200 34.55 -11.51 -29.71
CA ASP A 200 34.98 -11.73 -28.32
C ASP A 200 35.07 -10.41 -27.51
N ALA A 201 35.19 -10.58 -26.20
CA ALA A 201 35.27 -9.58 -25.13
C ALA A 201 36.51 -8.67 -25.14
N ALA A 202 36.35 -7.44 -24.63
CA ALA A 202 37.35 -6.77 -23.77
C ALA A 202 36.75 -5.56 -23.04
N SER A 203 37.16 -5.44 -21.78
CA SER A 203 36.73 -4.54 -20.73
C SER A 203 37.08 -3.06 -20.94
N ALA A 204 36.26 -2.16 -20.38
CA ALA A 204 36.73 -0.87 -19.87
C ALA A 204 35.79 -0.37 -18.75
N ASP A 205 36.37 -0.20 -17.57
CA ASP A 205 35.79 0.47 -16.41
C ASP A 205 35.23 1.84 -16.79
N THR A 206 33.98 2.12 -16.40
CA THR A 206 33.53 3.49 -16.19
C THR A 206 32.60 3.50 -14.99
N VAL A 207 33.12 4.06 -13.89
CA VAL A 207 32.39 4.38 -12.67
C VAL A 207 31.18 5.23 -13.06
N THR A 208 29.99 4.66 -12.95
CA THR A 208 28.72 5.37 -13.13
C THR A 208 28.05 5.45 -11.77
N GLU A 209 28.08 6.65 -11.20
CA GLU A 209 27.29 7.08 -10.04
C GLU A 209 25.83 6.59 -10.16
N PRO A 210 25.16 6.16 -9.07
CA PRO A 210 23.83 5.60 -9.16
C PRO A 210 22.83 6.69 -9.57
N LEU A 211 22.40 6.59 -10.82
CA LEU A 211 21.33 7.37 -11.43
C LEU A 211 20.05 7.11 -10.63
N GLY A 212 19.47 8.20 -10.10
CA GLY A 212 18.22 8.17 -9.36
C GLY A 212 17.12 7.43 -10.12
N SER A 213 16.33 6.67 -9.36
CA SER A 213 15.14 5.93 -9.81
C SER A 213 14.35 6.73 -10.85
N HIS A 214 14.36 6.23 -12.09
CA HIS A 214 13.49 6.75 -13.14
C HIS A 214 12.05 6.32 -12.82
N ALA A 215 11.33 7.18 -12.11
CA ALA A 215 9.88 7.15 -12.12
C ALA A 215 9.43 7.27 -13.58
N SER A 216 8.92 6.18 -14.16
CA SER A 216 8.30 6.21 -15.48
C SER A 216 7.26 7.34 -15.50
N PRO A 217 7.30 8.27 -16.46
CA PRO A 217 6.29 9.31 -16.55
C PRO A 217 4.96 8.62 -16.85
N SER A 218 4.11 8.50 -15.85
CA SER A 218 2.71 8.16 -16.06
C SER A 218 2.13 9.22 -17.00
N SER A 219 1.40 8.78 -18.03
CA SER A 219 0.68 9.71 -18.90
C SER A 219 -0.18 10.64 -18.04
N PRO A 220 -0.32 11.93 -18.39
CA PRO A 220 -1.00 12.93 -17.55
C PRO A 220 -2.45 12.57 -17.21
N ASP A 221 -3.05 11.67 -17.99
CA ASP A 221 -4.43 11.18 -17.84
C ASP A 221 -4.55 9.86 -17.06
N ALA A 222 -3.43 9.31 -16.57
CA ALA A 222 -3.44 8.07 -15.81
C ALA A 222 -4.00 8.30 -14.40
N PRO A 223 -4.96 7.50 -13.92
CA PRO A 223 -5.56 7.68 -12.62
C PRO A 223 -4.54 7.51 -11.48
N ARG A 224 -4.48 8.50 -10.59
CA ARG A 224 -3.43 8.60 -9.59
C ARG A 224 -3.66 7.61 -8.44
N ALA A 225 -2.74 6.66 -8.28
CA ALA A 225 -2.70 5.81 -7.09
C ALA A 225 -2.39 6.68 -5.86
N THR A 226 -3.17 6.52 -4.80
CA THR A 226 -2.96 7.23 -3.52
C THR A 226 -3.08 6.22 -2.37
N PHE A 227 -2.12 6.24 -1.47
CA PHE A 227 -2.14 5.52 -0.19
C PHE A 227 -1.61 6.45 0.91
N HIS A 228 -1.96 6.16 2.15
CA HIS A 228 -1.70 7.05 3.28
C HIS A 228 -0.75 6.39 4.29
N ILE A 229 0.25 7.17 4.71
CA ILE A 229 1.23 6.79 5.72
C ILE A 229 1.24 7.86 6.79
N VAL A 230 1.22 7.43 8.06
CA VAL A 230 1.40 8.29 9.23
C VAL A 230 2.74 7.97 9.85
N VAL A 231 3.54 9.00 10.10
CA VAL A 231 4.90 8.88 10.61
C VAL A 231 5.21 10.10 11.45
N ASN A 232 5.96 9.90 12.53
CA ASN A 232 6.39 11.02 13.38
C ASN A 232 7.39 11.89 12.61
N LEU A 233 7.31 13.20 12.85
CA LEU A 233 8.28 14.13 12.25
C LEU A 233 9.71 13.79 12.71
N SER A 234 9.89 13.43 13.98
CA SER A 234 11.18 13.04 14.57
C SER A 234 11.80 11.84 13.85
N THR A 235 11.00 10.83 13.50
CA THR A 235 11.42 9.69 12.68
C THR A 235 11.87 10.11 11.29
N LEU A 236 11.08 10.98 10.63
CA LEU A 236 11.39 11.46 9.28
C LEU A 236 12.69 12.25 9.20
N ILE A 237 13.00 13.03 10.24
CA ILE A 237 14.22 13.84 10.32
C ILE A 237 15.39 13.08 10.98
N GLY A 238 15.21 11.81 11.33
CA GLY A 238 16.26 10.92 11.84
C GLY A 238 16.65 11.13 13.31
N LEU A 239 15.74 11.67 14.14
CA LEU A 239 15.96 11.78 15.60
C LEU A 239 15.68 10.46 16.34
N ASP A 240 14.81 9.62 15.78
CA ASP A 240 14.47 8.30 16.29
C ASP A 240 14.17 7.35 15.11
N ASP A 241 14.02 6.07 15.42
CA ASP A 241 13.62 5.02 14.48
C ASP A 241 12.24 4.45 14.82
N ASP A 242 11.34 5.31 15.33
CA ASP A 242 9.97 4.90 15.59
C ASP A 242 9.29 4.40 14.31
N PRO A 243 8.43 3.37 14.39
CA PRO A 243 7.73 2.86 13.22
C PRO A 243 6.74 3.87 12.63
N ALA A 244 6.57 3.82 11.31
CA ALA A 244 5.46 4.44 10.61
C ALA A 244 4.24 3.50 10.54
N PHE A 245 3.07 4.05 10.26
CA PHE A 245 1.84 3.30 10.03
C PHE A 245 1.36 3.51 8.59
N LEU A 246 1.35 2.43 7.81
CA LEU A 246 0.74 2.37 6.48
C LEU A 246 -0.69 1.86 6.61
N ASP A 247 -1.66 2.63 6.10
CA ASP A 247 -3.04 2.23 6.27
C ASP A 247 -3.35 0.84 5.69
N ARG A 248 -4.17 0.06 6.41
CA ARG A 248 -4.59 -1.33 6.13
C ARG A 248 -3.48 -2.37 6.08
N HIS A 249 -2.21 -1.96 6.05
CA HIS A 249 -1.07 -2.86 6.02
C HIS A 249 -0.39 -2.96 7.40
N GLY A 250 -0.41 -1.88 8.19
CA GLY A 250 0.09 -1.86 9.56
C GLY A 250 1.42 -1.12 9.67
N ILE A 251 2.31 -1.62 10.54
CA ILE A 251 3.58 -0.95 10.84
C ILE A 251 4.58 -1.14 9.70
N VAL A 252 5.27 -0.05 9.37
CA VAL A 252 6.38 0.04 8.42
C VAL A 252 7.60 0.60 9.15
N ASP A 253 8.79 0.08 8.85
CA ASP A 253 10.03 0.55 9.46
C ASP A 253 10.39 1.99 9.05
N ALA A 254 11.14 2.69 9.91
CA ALA A 254 11.56 4.07 9.71
C ALA A 254 12.29 4.28 8.37
N ASP A 255 13.15 3.34 7.98
CA ASP A 255 13.92 3.45 6.73
C ASP A 255 13.03 3.39 5.50
N THR A 256 12.05 2.48 5.48
CA THR A 256 11.04 2.44 4.41
C THR A 256 10.23 3.73 4.35
N ALA A 257 9.82 4.29 5.50
CA ALA A 257 9.09 5.56 5.52
C ALA A 257 9.92 6.73 4.97
N ARG A 258 11.21 6.81 5.34
CA ARG A 258 12.16 7.81 4.81
C ARG A 258 12.40 7.63 3.32
N GLN A 259 12.55 6.39 2.85
CA GLN A 259 12.72 6.07 1.44
C GLN A 259 11.50 6.51 0.61
N LEU A 260 10.29 6.18 1.07
CA LEU A 260 9.05 6.59 0.40
C LEU A 260 8.94 8.12 0.32
N LEU A 261 9.36 8.85 1.36
CA LEU A 261 9.39 10.31 1.34
C LEU A 261 10.49 10.88 0.42
N ALA A 262 11.63 10.20 0.30
CA ALA A 262 12.74 10.59 -0.57
C ALA A 262 12.35 10.51 -2.05
N GLU A 263 11.64 9.45 -2.43
CA GLU A 263 11.19 9.20 -3.80
C GLU A 263 9.95 10.04 -4.18
N ALA A 264 9.18 10.51 -3.20
CA ALA A 264 7.96 11.26 -3.43
C ALA A 264 8.20 12.71 -3.89
N ARG A 265 7.39 13.16 -4.85
CA ARG A 265 7.16 14.60 -5.09
C ARG A 265 6.32 15.15 -3.94
N ARG A 266 6.82 16.21 -3.28
CA ARG A 266 6.25 16.68 -2.01
C ARG A 266 5.32 17.87 -2.21
N THR A 267 4.21 17.86 -1.50
CA THR A 267 3.30 19.00 -1.37
C THR A 267 2.88 19.09 0.08
N TYR A 268 3.22 20.20 0.73
CA TYR A 268 2.95 20.39 2.14
C TYR A 268 1.59 21.07 2.33
N ILE A 269 0.74 20.48 3.15
CA ILE A 269 -0.52 21.07 3.59
C ILE A 269 -0.35 21.42 5.07
N GLN A 270 -0.32 22.71 5.38
CA GLN A 270 -0.32 23.19 6.75
C GLN A 270 -1.72 23.68 7.10
N PRO A 271 -2.23 23.39 8.31
CA PRO A 271 -3.38 24.11 8.82
C PRO A 271 -3.01 25.60 8.83
N ALA A 272 -3.95 26.47 8.43
CA ALA A 272 -3.73 27.91 8.57
C ALA A 272 -3.41 28.17 10.04
N SER A 273 -2.24 28.77 10.33
CA SER A 273 -1.95 29.19 11.69
C SER A 273 -3.07 30.14 12.09
N THR A 274 -3.82 29.80 13.13
CA THR A 274 -4.57 30.79 13.89
C THR A 274 -3.55 31.69 14.56
N ALA A 275 -2.98 32.63 13.79
CA ALA A 275 -2.29 33.76 14.35
C ALA A 275 -3.35 34.51 15.16
N ALA A 276 -3.34 34.32 16.48
CA ALA A 276 -4.27 34.95 17.41
C ALA A 276 -4.22 36.49 17.36
N ASP A 277 -3.29 37.08 16.59
CA ASP A 277 -3.11 38.53 16.43
C ASP A 277 -3.08 39.01 14.96
N ALA A 278 -3.56 38.21 13.99
CA ALA A 278 -3.77 38.73 12.64
C ALA A 278 -5.13 39.43 12.56
N ALA A 279 -5.13 40.75 12.33
CA ALA A 279 -6.32 41.52 12.00
C ALA A 279 -7.13 40.80 10.90
N PRO A 280 -8.48 40.85 10.95
CA PRO A 280 -9.32 40.15 9.98
C PRO A 280 -8.93 40.62 8.57
N VAL A 281 -8.39 39.69 7.77
CA VAL A 281 -8.16 39.92 6.34
C VAL A 281 -9.54 40.21 5.73
N PRO A 282 -9.77 41.34 5.03
CA PRO A 282 -11.10 41.70 4.56
C PRO A 282 -11.63 40.82 3.42
N ASP A 283 -10.82 39.89 2.92
CA ASP A 283 -11.24 38.93 1.92
C ASP A 283 -11.42 37.57 2.58
N ALA A 284 -12.66 37.29 2.99
CA ALA A 284 -13.11 35.97 3.39
C ALA A 284 -12.65 34.94 2.36
N ASP A 285 -12.02 33.87 2.84
CA ASP A 285 -11.62 32.71 2.03
C ASP A 285 -12.83 32.32 1.14
N PRO A 286 -12.68 32.23 -0.21
CA PRO A 286 -13.79 31.94 -1.12
C PRO A 286 -14.50 30.60 -0.83
N SER A 287 -13.98 29.78 0.10
CA SER A 287 -14.66 28.64 0.69
C SER A 287 -15.95 29.00 1.44
N THR A 288 -16.15 30.25 1.85
CA THR A 288 -17.37 30.69 2.56
C THR A 288 -18.60 30.85 1.66
N THR A 289 -18.43 30.77 0.34
CA THR A 289 -19.53 30.93 -0.65
C THR A 289 -19.93 29.64 -1.35
N LYS A 290 -19.29 28.50 -1.03
CA LYS A 290 -19.55 27.21 -1.69
C LYS A 290 -19.89 26.14 -0.66
N TYR A 291 -21.01 25.44 -0.88
CA TYR A 291 -21.44 24.30 -0.07
C TYR A 291 -20.42 23.15 -0.08
N ALA A 292 -19.78 22.90 -1.23
CA ALA A 292 -18.75 21.87 -1.34
C ALA A 292 -17.37 22.41 -0.90
N PRO A 293 -16.71 21.80 0.11
CA PRO A 293 -15.39 22.24 0.59
C PRO A 293 -14.32 22.07 -0.49
N SER A 294 -13.29 22.93 -0.47
CA SER A 294 -12.18 22.86 -1.41
C SER A 294 -11.38 21.54 -1.27
N ARG A 295 -10.76 21.04 -2.35
CA ARG A 295 -9.93 19.82 -2.30
C ARG A 295 -8.81 19.91 -1.25
N LYS A 296 -8.25 21.11 -1.06
CA LYS A 296 -7.21 21.37 -0.04
C LYS A 296 -7.78 21.22 1.37
N LEU A 297 -8.96 21.78 1.64
CA LEU A 297 -9.63 21.64 2.94
C LEU A 297 -10.05 20.19 3.19
N GLN A 298 -10.61 19.50 2.20
CA GLN A 298 -10.94 18.08 2.33
C GLN A 298 -9.70 17.23 2.65
N ALA A 299 -8.57 17.49 1.98
CA ALA A 299 -7.32 16.80 2.24
C ALA A 299 -6.79 17.10 3.65
N LEU A 300 -6.90 18.36 4.13
CA LEU A 300 -6.50 18.74 5.48
C LEU A 300 -7.34 18.03 6.55
N VAL A 301 -8.68 18.04 6.40
CA VAL A 301 -9.59 17.36 7.35
C VAL A 301 -9.33 15.87 7.36
N ARG A 302 -9.21 15.24 6.18
CA ARG A 302 -8.88 13.82 6.08
C ARG A 302 -7.50 13.49 6.64
N ALA A 303 -6.51 14.36 6.52
CA ALA A 303 -5.18 14.11 7.07
C ALA A 303 -5.16 14.13 8.61
N GLY A 304 -6.13 14.78 9.26
CA GLY A 304 -6.23 14.83 10.72
C GLY A 304 -6.81 13.57 11.36
N GLU A 305 -7.57 12.78 10.60
CA GLU A 305 -8.28 11.60 11.10
C GLU A 305 -7.82 10.33 10.39
N LEU A 306 -7.55 9.25 11.12
CA LEU A 306 -7.18 7.97 10.50
C LEU A 306 -8.39 7.20 9.98
N CYS A 307 -9.52 7.32 10.66
CA CYS A 307 -10.75 6.59 10.36
C CYS A 307 -11.99 7.44 10.67
N CYS A 308 -13.15 6.93 10.28
CA CYS A 308 -14.44 7.51 10.61
C CYS A 308 -14.55 7.83 12.12
N THR A 309 -15.05 9.02 12.44
CA THR A 309 -15.25 9.49 13.81
C THR A 309 -16.49 8.89 14.48
N PHE A 310 -17.34 8.19 13.72
CA PHE A 310 -18.51 7.50 14.26
C PHE A 310 -18.08 6.38 15.23
N PRO A 311 -18.65 6.28 16.44
CA PRO A 311 -18.24 5.31 17.44
C PRO A 311 -18.24 3.86 16.92
N GLY A 312 -17.07 3.23 16.93
CA GLY A 312 -16.89 1.83 16.51
C GLY A 312 -16.70 1.62 15.00
N CYS A 313 -16.87 2.65 14.18
CA CYS A 313 -16.54 2.57 12.76
C CYS A 313 -15.02 2.66 12.57
N ASN A 314 -14.44 1.76 11.75
CA ASN A 314 -13.03 1.83 11.36
C ASN A 314 -12.88 1.98 9.84
N ALA A 315 -13.91 2.50 9.17
CA ALA A 315 -13.82 2.83 7.76
C ALA A 315 -12.78 3.94 7.56
N PRO A 316 -11.89 3.83 6.55
CA PRO A 316 -10.83 4.80 6.36
C PRO A 316 -11.39 6.14 5.89
N VAL A 317 -10.75 7.22 6.32
CA VAL A 317 -11.24 8.59 6.15
C VAL A 317 -11.40 9.04 4.68
N TRP A 318 -10.67 8.43 3.74
CA TRP A 318 -10.77 8.75 2.30
C TRP A 318 -11.83 7.93 1.56
N GLN A 319 -12.50 6.97 2.22
CA GLN A 319 -13.62 6.22 1.65
C GLN A 319 -14.97 6.61 2.26
N ILE A 320 -14.97 7.62 3.13
CA ILE A 320 -16.17 8.12 3.79
C ILE A 320 -16.43 9.56 3.37
N ASP A 321 -17.69 9.95 3.53
CA ASP A 321 -18.13 11.31 3.31
C ASP A 321 -17.65 12.23 4.44
N LEU A 322 -17.37 13.48 4.08
CA LEU A 322 -17.04 14.52 5.03
C LEU A 322 -18.33 15.24 5.38
N ASP A 323 -18.57 15.41 6.68
CA ASP A 323 -19.75 16.08 7.21
C ASP A 323 -19.35 17.29 8.06
N HIS A 324 -20.29 18.22 8.23
CA HIS A 324 -20.16 19.35 9.13
C HIS A 324 -20.76 18.96 10.49
N THR A 325 -19.98 19.09 11.55
CA THR A 325 -20.44 18.90 12.94
C THR A 325 -20.86 20.21 13.57
#